data_AF-A0A8H4XQ20-F1
#
_entry.id   AF-A0A8H4XQ20-F1
#
_cell.length_a   1.000
_cell.length_b   1.000
_cell.length_c   1.000
_cell.angle_alpha   90.00
_cell.angle_beta   90.00
_cell.angle_gamma   90.00
#
_symmetry.space_group_name_H-M   'P 1'
#
loop_
_entity.id
_entity.type
_entity.pdbx_description
1 polymer ?
#
loop_
_entity_poly.entity_id
_entity_poly.type
_entity_poly.pdbx_seq_one_letter_code
_entity_poly.pdbx_strand_id
1 'polypeptide(L)'
;GYPSRAITEIAGLPESGEYHWRDGGDPHVNDPTSIANIQDAVRTKNDKSYEAYARSEREAIKNCTLRGLLDFDYEQRTPIPIDQVEPWTEIVRRFVTGAMSYGSISMESHSTLAIAMNRLGGKSNTGEGGEDPERSKVMENGDTMRSAIKQIASGRFGVTSNYLADADELQIK
;
A
#
# COMPACT_ATOMS: atom_id res chain seq x y z
N GLY A 1 33.30 29.88 -11.24
CA GLY A 1 32.87 31.11 -11.93
C GLY A 1 32.12 30.69 -13.17
N TYR A 2 30.91 31.22 -13.37
CA TYR A 2 30.14 30.95 -14.57
C TYR A 2 30.81 31.58 -15.81
N PRO A 3 30.64 31.01 -17.02
CA PRO A 3 31.28 31.54 -18.22
C PRO A 3 30.78 32.96 -18.53
N SER A 4 31.69 33.86 -18.91
CA SER A 4 31.38 35.23 -19.31
C SER A 4 30.99 35.38 -20.79
N ARG A 5 30.93 34.27 -21.54
CA ARG A 5 30.57 34.26 -22.97
C ARG A 5 29.10 33.90 -23.15
N ALA A 6 28.45 34.52 -24.14
CA ALA A 6 27.11 34.13 -24.55
C ALA A 6 27.12 32.66 -25.03
N ILE A 7 26.34 31.82 -24.37
CA ILE A 7 26.13 30.43 -24.73
C ILE A 7 24.74 30.38 -25.36
N THR A 8 24.62 29.79 -26.55
CA THR A 8 23.30 29.49 -27.11
C THR A 8 22.69 28.37 -26.28
N GLU A 9 21.69 28.68 -25.46
CA GLU A 9 20.91 27.66 -24.77
C GLU A 9 20.05 26.94 -25.81
N ILE A 10 20.40 25.68 -26.09
CA ILE A 10 19.53 24.78 -26.85
C ILE A 10 18.42 24.38 -25.89
N ALA A 11 17.17 24.73 -26.21
CA ALA A 11 16.03 24.30 -25.43
C ALA A 11 16.02 22.77 -25.34
N GLY A 12 16.22 22.24 -24.14
CA GLY A 12 16.17 20.80 -23.86
C GLY A 12 14.74 20.27 -23.97
N LEU A 13 14.59 18.95 -24.00
CA LEU A 13 13.28 18.33 -23.84
C LEU A 13 12.72 18.68 -22.44
N PRO A 14 11.42 18.98 -22.33
CA PRO A 14 10.82 19.26 -21.02
C PRO A 14 10.90 18.01 -20.15
N GLU A 15 11.19 18.21 -18.87
CA GLU A 15 11.07 17.14 -17.88
C GLU A 15 9.59 17.00 -17.51
N SER A 16 8.87 16.16 -18.26
CA SER A 16 7.42 16.02 -18.14
C SER A 16 6.96 15.38 -16.83
N GLY A 17 7.83 14.66 -16.12
CA GLY A 17 7.43 13.93 -14.91
C GLY A 17 6.57 12.70 -15.18
N GLU A 18 6.58 12.15 -16.40
CA GLU A 18 5.74 10.99 -16.77
C GLU A 18 5.99 9.76 -15.86
N TYR A 19 7.26 9.42 -15.62
CA TYR A 19 7.64 8.21 -14.85
C TYR A 19 7.81 8.45 -13.35
N HIS A 20 8.19 9.66 -12.97
CA HIS A 20 8.50 10.02 -11.59
C HIS A 20 7.93 11.39 -11.29
N TRP A 21 7.42 11.56 -10.08
CA TRP A 21 6.88 12.84 -9.66
C TRP A 21 7.95 13.92 -9.80
N ARG A 22 7.58 15.03 -10.43
CA ARG A 22 8.40 16.23 -10.60
C ARG A 22 7.56 17.45 -10.29
N ASP A 23 8.20 18.45 -9.69
CA ASP A 23 7.55 19.73 -9.48
C ASP A 23 7.22 20.38 -10.83
N GLY A 24 5.94 20.71 -11.04
CA GLY A 24 5.42 21.20 -12.33
C GLY A 24 5.27 20.14 -13.43
N GLY A 25 5.51 18.86 -13.14
CA GLY A 25 5.31 17.75 -14.08
C GLY A 25 3.90 17.16 -14.05
N ASP A 26 3.75 15.99 -14.70
CA ASP A 26 2.50 15.25 -14.79
C ASP A 26 1.96 14.86 -13.39
N PRO A 27 0.64 14.92 -13.17
CA PRO A 27 0.05 14.56 -11.88
C PRO A 27 0.26 13.09 -11.51
N HIS A 28 0.68 12.83 -10.27
CA HIS A 28 0.75 11.48 -9.70
C HIS A 28 -0.11 11.36 -8.46
N VAL A 29 -0.67 10.15 -8.26
CA VAL A 29 -1.41 9.81 -7.04
C VAL A 29 -0.49 9.89 -5.82
N ASN A 30 0.72 9.32 -5.94
CA ASN A 30 1.72 9.37 -4.89
C ASN A 30 2.60 10.61 -5.03
N ASP A 31 2.24 11.71 -4.35
CA ASP A 31 3.06 12.92 -4.27
C ASP A 31 3.76 13.07 -2.90
N PRO A 32 4.88 13.82 -2.80
CA PRO A 32 5.63 13.96 -1.56
C PRO A 32 4.85 14.54 -0.38
N THR A 33 3.90 15.45 -0.63
CA THR A 33 3.10 16.09 0.41
C THR A 33 2.11 15.10 1.01
N SER A 34 1.41 14.35 0.18
CA SER A 34 0.49 13.30 0.63
C SER A 34 1.23 12.20 1.41
N ILE A 35 2.41 11.79 0.93
CA ILE A 35 3.28 10.82 1.63
C ILE A 35 3.70 11.35 3.01
N ALA A 36 4.12 12.62 3.12
CA ALA A 36 4.50 13.20 4.40
C ALA A 36 3.32 13.26 5.38
N ASN A 37 2.14 13.63 4.90
CA ASN A 37 0.92 13.71 5.73
C ASN A 37 0.51 12.33 6.26
N ILE A 38 0.47 11.28 5.42
CA ILE A 38 0.10 9.94 5.92
C ILE A 38 1.14 9.39 6.90
N GLN A 39 2.43 9.68 6.69
CA GLN A 39 3.49 9.28 7.61
C GLN A 39 3.36 9.96 8.98
N ASP A 40 3.07 11.26 9.02
CA ASP A 40 2.81 11.97 10.27
C ASP A 40 1.54 11.41 10.94
N ALA A 41 0.44 11.28 10.20
CA ALA A 41 -0.82 10.73 10.71
C ALA A 41 -0.63 9.40 11.46
N VAL A 42 0.07 8.43 10.86
CA VAL A 42 0.23 7.10 11.46
C VAL A 42 1.29 7.06 12.57
N ARG A 43 2.30 7.93 12.54
CA ARG A 43 3.37 7.96 13.56
C ARG A 43 2.96 8.74 14.81
N THR A 44 2.22 9.84 14.64
CA THR A 44 1.88 10.79 15.72
C THR A 44 0.40 10.77 16.11
N LYS A 45 -0.43 9.98 15.41
CA LYS A 45 -1.90 9.95 15.56
C LYS A 45 -2.53 11.32 15.27
N ASN A 46 -2.03 12.00 14.25
CA ASN A 46 -2.48 13.33 13.87
C ASN A 46 -3.63 13.26 12.85
N ASP A 47 -4.87 13.37 13.34
CA ASP A 47 -6.09 13.30 12.54
C ASP A 47 -6.14 14.39 11.45
N LYS A 48 -5.65 15.60 11.74
CA LYS A 48 -5.60 16.69 10.74
C LYS A 48 -4.68 16.35 9.57
N SER A 49 -3.60 15.64 9.85
CA SER A 49 -2.67 15.16 8.83
C SER A 49 -3.34 14.08 7.97
N TYR A 50 -4.12 13.18 8.57
CA TYR A 50 -4.92 12.20 7.84
C TYR A 50 -6.00 12.87 6.97
N GLU A 51 -6.71 13.87 7.48
CA GLU A 51 -7.69 14.64 6.70
C GLU A 51 -7.05 15.35 5.50
N ALA A 52 -5.85 15.94 5.70
CA ALA A 52 -5.09 16.57 4.63
C ALA A 52 -4.67 15.54 3.56
N TYR A 53 -4.17 14.38 3.98
CA TYR A 53 -3.85 13.26 3.10
C TYR A 53 -5.07 12.78 2.31
N ALA A 54 -6.17 12.45 2.99
CA ALA A 54 -7.37 11.91 2.37
C ALA A 54 -7.99 12.86 1.34
N ARG A 55 -7.99 14.17 1.62
CA ARG A 55 -8.45 15.19 0.68
C ARG A 55 -7.54 15.27 -0.55
N SER A 56 -6.22 15.32 -0.35
CA SER A 56 -5.24 15.40 -1.44
C SER A 56 -5.34 14.20 -2.38
N GLU A 57 -5.33 12.98 -1.81
CA GLU A 57 -5.50 11.74 -2.54
C GLU A 57 -6.81 11.69 -3.32
N ARG A 58 -7.93 12.14 -2.73
CA ARG A 58 -9.22 12.15 -3.41
C ARG A 58 -9.18 13.01 -4.68
N GLU A 59 -8.54 14.19 -4.62
CA GLU A 59 -8.40 15.05 -5.80
C GLU A 59 -7.40 14.46 -6.81
N ALA A 60 -6.30 13.83 -6.36
CA ALA A 60 -5.38 13.13 -7.25
C ALA A 60 -6.06 11.96 -7.99
N ILE A 61 -6.87 11.16 -7.28
CA ILE A 61 -7.66 10.05 -7.84
C ILE A 61 -8.62 10.54 -8.92
N LYS A 62 -9.31 11.66 -8.70
CA LYS A 62 -10.21 12.28 -9.70
C LYS A 62 -9.51 12.61 -11.00
N ASN A 63 -8.28 13.11 -10.91
CA ASN A 63 -7.51 13.56 -12.06
C ASN A 63 -6.74 12.43 -12.76
N CYS A 64 -6.38 11.36 -12.02
CA CYS A 64 -5.45 10.34 -12.52
C CYS A 64 -6.10 8.97 -12.80
N THR A 65 -7.37 8.73 -12.45
CA THR A 65 -7.96 7.39 -12.54
C THR A 65 -9.39 7.39 -13.10
N LEU A 66 -9.80 6.26 -13.70
CA LEU A 66 -11.16 6.08 -14.22
C LEU A 66 -12.23 6.19 -13.13
N ARG A 67 -11.98 5.61 -11.94
CA ARG A 67 -12.93 5.74 -10.81
C ARG A 67 -13.07 7.17 -10.32
N GLY A 68 -12.11 8.02 -10.63
CA GLY A 68 -12.15 9.45 -10.39
C GLY A 68 -13.23 10.20 -11.17
N LEU A 69 -13.72 9.60 -12.26
CA LEU A 69 -14.82 10.11 -13.09
C LEU A 69 -16.20 9.73 -12.54
N LEU A 70 -16.25 8.93 -11.47
CA LEU A 70 -17.48 8.45 -10.85
C LEU A 70 -17.75 9.20 -9.56
N ASP A 71 -19.03 9.40 -9.24
CA ASP A 71 -19.49 9.88 -7.94
C ASP A 71 -20.67 9.02 -7.45
N PHE A 72 -20.93 9.08 -6.16
CA PHE A 72 -22.06 8.42 -5.55
C PHE A 72 -23.30 9.30 -5.66
N ASP A 73 -24.40 8.74 -6.14
CA ASP A 73 -25.71 9.41 -6.11
C ASP A 73 -26.34 9.27 -4.72
N TYR A 74 -26.35 10.38 -3.99
CA TYR A 74 -26.93 10.50 -2.65
C TYR A 74 -28.33 11.14 -2.64
N GLU A 75 -28.85 11.64 -3.77
CA GLU A 75 -30.10 12.43 -3.79
C GLU A 75 -31.30 11.64 -3.25
N GLN A 76 -31.32 10.33 -3.52
CA GLN A 76 -32.37 9.41 -3.08
C GLN A 76 -31.94 8.51 -1.92
N ARG A 77 -31.00 8.96 -1.08
CA ARG A 77 -30.47 8.19 0.04
C ARG A 77 -30.69 8.93 1.36
N THR A 78 -31.19 8.22 2.36
CA THR A 78 -31.31 8.74 3.73
C THR A 78 -30.04 8.39 4.50
N PRO A 79 -29.30 9.40 5.02
CA PRO A 79 -28.14 9.15 5.87
C PRO A 79 -28.53 8.34 7.11
N ILE A 80 -27.67 7.41 7.49
CA ILE A 80 -27.79 6.67 8.75
C ILE A 80 -26.72 7.16 9.73
N PRO A 81 -26.97 7.10 11.05
CA PRO A 81 -25.92 7.40 12.02
C PRO A 81 -24.82 6.32 11.97
N ILE A 82 -23.58 6.74 12.27
CA ILE A 82 -22.36 5.93 12.07
C ILE A 82 -22.34 4.65 12.93
N ASP A 83 -23.06 4.63 14.04
CA ASP A 83 -23.23 3.48 14.92
C ASP A 83 -24.06 2.35 14.29
N GLN A 84 -24.80 2.64 13.22
CA GLN A 84 -25.49 1.63 12.41
C GLN A 84 -24.60 1.03 11.31
N VAL A 85 -23.42 1.62 11.05
CA VAL A 85 -22.44 1.07 10.11
C VAL A 85 -21.67 -0.04 10.81
N GLU A 86 -21.29 -1.09 10.06
CA GLU A 86 -20.45 -2.14 10.62
C GLU A 86 -19.15 -1.58 11.22
N PRO A 87 -18.69 -2.10 12.36
CA PRO A 87 -17.52 -1.57 13.03
C PRO A 87 -16.26 -1.82 12.20
N TRP A 88 -15.26 -0.94 12.35
CA TRP A 88 -14.00 -1.05 11.61
C TRP A 88 -13.31 -2.41 11.81
N THR A 89 -13.52 -3.07 12.96
CA THR A 89 -12.98 -4.40 13.28
C THR A 89 -13.52 -5.51 12.38
N GLU A 90 -14.70 -5.33 11.79
CA GLU A 90 -15.23 -6.25 10.77
C GLU A 90 -14.83 -5.80 9.35
N ILE A 91 -14.77 -4.49 9.10
CA ILE A 91 -14.30 -3.94 7.81
C ILE A 91 -12.86 -4.39 7.52
N VAL A 92 -11.96 -4.25 8.49
CA VAL A 92 -10.52 -4.53 8.31
C VAL A 92 -10.23 -6.00 7.96
N ARG A 93 -11.13 -6.93 8.31
CA ARG A 93 -10.99 -8.35 7.94
C ARG A 93 -11.07 -8.60 6.43
N ARG A 94 -11.65 -7.65 5.69
CA ARG A 94 -11.69 -7.67 4.22
C ARG A 94 -10.41 -7.14 3.60
N PHE A 95 -9.51 -6.55 4.40
CA PHE A 95 -8.27 -5.97 3.89
C PHE A 95 -7.18 -7.02 3.80
N VAL A 96 -6.41 -6.91 2.72
CA VAL A 96 -5.28 -7.79 2.44
C VAL A 96 -4.09 -6.90 2.06
N THR A 97 -2.93 -7.10 2.69
CA THR A 97 -1.72 -6.43 2.21
C THR A 97 -1.26 -7.11 0.92
N GLY A 98 -0.86 -6.32 -0.08
CA GLY A 98 -0.43 -6.82 -1.38
C GLY A 98 0.72 -7.83 -1.30
N ALA A 99 0.81 -8.67 -2.33
CA ALA A 99 1.84 -9.69 -2.48
C ALA A 99 3.19 -9.06 -2.86
N MET A 100 4.07 -8.86 -1.88
CA MET A 100 5.41 -8.29 -2.07
C MET A 100 6.44 -9.33 -1.65
N SER A 101 7.29 -9.77 -2.57
CA SER A 101 8.20 -10.89 -2.32
C SER A 101 9.35 -10.53 -1.38
N TYR A 102 9.87 -11.54 -0.68
CA TYR A 102 11.25 -11.49 -0.23
C TYR A 102 12.20 -11.20 -1.39
N GLY A 103 13.15 -10.30 -1.13
CA GLY A 103 14.07 -9.78 -2.13
C GLY A 103 13.59 -8.49 -2.80
N SER A 104 12.27 -8.24 -2.87
CA SER A 104 11.74 -6.92 -3.27
C SER A 104 11.63 -5.96 -2.09
N ILE A 105 11.29 -6.48 -0.91
CA ILE A 105 11.26 -5.76 0.36
C ILE A 105 12.08 -6.50 1.42
N SER A 106 12.45 -5.78 2.47
CA SER A 106 13.24 -6.35 3.57
C SER A 106 12.40 -7.35 4.39
N MET A 107 13.10 -8.24 5.10
CA MET A 107 12.47 -9.20 6.01
C MET A 107 11.66 -8.49 7.11
N GLU A 108 12.20 -7.41 7.65
CA GLU A 108 11.56 -6.59 8.68
C GLU A 108 10.27 -5.98 8.17
N SER A 109 10.27 -5.45 6.95
CA SER A 109 9.09 -4.87 6.31
C SER A 109 8.02 -5.94 6.09
N HIS A 110 8.42 -7.08 5.53
CA HIS A 110 7.52 -8.19 5.22
C HIS A 110 6.87 -8.77 6.48
N SER A 111 7.67 -9.05 7.52
CA SER A 111 7.19 -9.59 8.79
C SER A 111 6.33 -8.57 9.56
N THR A 112 6.63 -7.27 9.46
CA THR A 112 5.81 -6.21 10.07
C THR A 112 4.39 -6.21 9.50
N LEU A 113 4.24 -6.36 8.17
CA LEU A 113 2.93 -6.46 7.53
C LEU A 113 2.17 -7.69 8.00
N ALA A 114 2.83 -8.84 8.07
CA ALA A 114 2.20 -10.07 8.54
C ALA A 114 1.72 -9.96 9.99
N ILE A 115 2.58 -9.50 10.91
CA ILE A 115 2.20 -9.27 12.31
C ILE A 115 1.01 -8.30 12.40
N ALA A 116 1.06 -7.18 11.67
CA ALA A 116 -0.02 -6.19 11.69
C ALA A 116 -1.36 -6.78 11.23
N MET A 117 -1.36 -7.50 10.11
CA MET A 117 -2.60 -8.10 9.58
C MET A 117 -3.13 -9.21 10.46
N ASN A 118 -2.26 -10.04 11.03
CA ASN A 118 -2.64 -11.10 11.98
C ASN A 118 -3.28 -10.52 13.25
N ARG A 119 -2.74 -9.42 13.78
CA ARG A 119 -3.32 -8.70 14.93
C ARG A 119 -4.69 -8.10 14.60
N LEU A 120 -4.87 -7.59 13.39
CA LEU A 120 -6.12 -6.96 12.94
C LEU A 120 -7.18 -7.98 12.49
N GLY A 121 -6.80 -9.25 12.31
CA GLY A 121 -7.66 -10.29 11.73
C GLY A 121 -7.89 -10.15 10.22
N GLY A 122 -7.08 -9.35 9.54
CA GLY A 122 -7.01 -9.33 8.07
C GLY A 122 -5.97 -10.35 7.57
N LYS A 123 -5.53 -10.23 6.32
CA LYS A 123 -4.57 -11.17 5.74
C LYS A 123 -3.34 -10.48 5.15
N SER A 124 -2.18 -11.10 5.28
CA SER A 124 -1.00 -10.75 4.49
C SER A 124 -0.67 -11.84 3.46
N ASN A 125 0.14 -11.49 2.47
CA ASN A 125 0.51 -12.36 1.36
C ASN A 125 2.04 -12.41 1.22
N THR A 126 2.59 -13.62 1.02
CA THR A 126 4.03 -13.88 0.91
C THR A 126 4.74 -13.22 -0.27
N GLY A 127 3.99 -12.88 -1.32
CA GLY A 127 4.59 -12.67 -2.64
C GLY A 127 5.28 -13.94 -3.16
N GLU A 128 6.08 -13.77 -4.20
CA GLU A 128 6.64 -14.88 -4.97
C GLU A 128 7.83 -15.59 -4.32
N GLY A 129 8.42 -15.00 -3.28
CA GLY A 129 9.74 -15.36 -2.76
C GLY A 129 9.76 -16.54 -1.78
N GLY A 130 8.61 -17.15 -1.51
CA GLY A 130 8.45 -18.13 -0.44
C GLY A 130 8.30 -17.50 0.94
N GLU A 131 8.29 -18.35 1.97
CA GLU A 131 8.22 -17.93 3.36
C GLU A 131 9.08 -18.84 4.24
N ASP A 132 9.87 -18.25 5.15
CA ASP A 132 10.65 -19.02 6.12
C ASP A 132 9.69 -19.75 7.09
N PRO A 133 9.77 -21.10 7.23
CA PRO A 133 8.91 -21.87 8.12
C PRO A 133 8.95 -21.40 9.59
N GLU A 134 10.05 -20.79 10.04
CA GLU A 134 10.15 -20.29 11.42
C GLU A 134 9.13 -19.17 11.70
N ARG A 135 8.64 -18.47 10.67
CA ARG A 135 7.62 -17.41 10.81
C ARG A 135 6.26 -17.93 11.30
N SER A 136 5.99 -19.22 11.13
CA SER A 136 4.77 -19.86 11.63
C SER A 136 4.78 -20.05 13.15
N LYS A 137 5.93 -19.93 13.81
CA LYS A 137 6.00 -20.02 15.26
C LYS A 137 5.36 -18.79 15.90
N VAL A 138 4.56 -19.05 16.93
CA VAL A 138 4.01 -17.99 17.78
C VAL A 138 5.12 -17.48 18.68
N MET A 139 5.32 -16.17 18.65
CA MET A 139 6.31 -15.45 19.45
C MET A 139 5.83 -15.35 20.92
N GLU A 140 6.73 -15.02 21.83
CA GLU A 140 6.40 -14.92 23.27
C GLU A 140 5.29 -13.91 23.58
N ASN A 141 5.14 -12.88 22.75
CA ASN A 141 4.10 -11.87 22.87
C ASN A 141 2.75 -12.27 22.23
N GLY A 142 2.64 -13.50 21.71
CA GLY A 142 1.44 -14.03 21.05
C GLY A 142 1.33 -13.70 19.56
N ASP A 143 2.26 -12.92 19.00
CA ASP A 143 2.26 -12.64 17.56
C ASP A 143 2.72 -13.84 16.73
N THR A 144 2.35 -13.83 15.46
CA THR A 144 2.97 -14.68 14.45
C THR A 144 3.36 -13.84 13.23
N MET A 145 4.51 -14.15 12.67
CA MET A 145 5.00 -13.54 11.43
C MET A 145 4.45 -14.25 10.20
N ARG A 146 3.68 -15.31 10.33
CA ARG A 146 3.14 -16.10 9.21
C ARG A 146 2.25 -15.26 8.30
N SER A 147 2.38 -15.42 6.98
CA SER A 147 1.41 -14.84 6.04
C SER A 147 0.26 -15.82 5.79
N ALA A 148 -0.98 -15.35 5.90
CA ALA A 148 -2.17 -16.18 5.69
C ALA A 148 -2.31 -16.64 4.23
N ILE A 149 -1.94 -15.79 3.27
CA ILE A 149 -2.00 -16.10 1.84
C ILE A 149 -0.61 -16.47 1.34
N LYS A 150 -0.50 -17.63 0.68
CA LYS A 150 0.73 -18.13 0.10
C LYS A 150 0.63 -18.09 -1.42
N GLN A 151 1.55 -17.40 -2.09
CA GLN A 151 1.53 -17.25 -3.54
C GLN A 151 2.28 -18.37 -4.27
N ILE A 152 1.78 -18.73 -5.45
CA ILE A 152 2.33 -19.72 -6.37
C ILE A 152 2.50 -19.03 -7.72
N ALA A 153 3.67 -18.44 -7.94
CA ALA A 153 4.04 -17.76 -9.19
C ALA A 153 4.87 -18.67 -10.10
N SER A 154 5.07 -18.29 -11.37
CA SER A 154 5.75 -19.09 -12.40
C SER A 154 7.07 -19.73 -11.97
N GLY A 155 7.92 -19.00 -11.24
CA GLY A 155 9.21 -19.50 -10.75
C GLY A 155 9.14 -20.49 -9.58
N ARG A 156 7.98 -20.60 -8.92
CA ARG A 156 7.73 -21.49 -7.77
C ARG A 156 8.77 -21.36 -6.64
N PHE A 157 9.36 -20.18 -6.45
CA PHE A 157 10.34 -19.96 -5.41
C PHE A 157 9.72 -20.20 -4.02
N GLY A 158 10.42 -21.00 -3.20
CA GLY A 158 9.98 -21.37 -1.85
C GLY A 158 8.68 -22.17 -1.76
N VAL A 159 8.11 -22.62 -2.90
CA VAL A 159 6.91 -23.46 -2.91
C VAL A 159 7.30 -24.89 -2.52
N THR A 160 7.01 -25.25 -1.28
CA THR A 160 7.23 -26.59 -0.71
C THR A 160 5.91 -27.17 -0.20
N SER A 161 5.87 -28.48 0.10
CA SER A 161 4.68 -29.09 0.71
C SER A 161 4.29 -28.42 2.03
N ASN A 162 5.28 -28.10 2.87
CA ASN A 162 5.06 -27.40 4.15
C ASN A 162 4.52 -25.99 3.93
N TYR A 163 5.09 -25.23 2.99
CA TYR A 163 4.62 -23.89 2.63
C TYR A 163 3.16 -23.88 2.18
N LEU A 164 2.75 -24.86 1.37
CA LEU A 164 1.36 -24.99 0.91
C LEU A 164 0.41 -25.41 2.04
N ALA A 165 0.85 -26.30 2.92
CA ALA A 165 0.06 -26.78 4.06
C ALA A 165 -0.12 -25.71 5.15
N ASP A 166 0.78 -24.74 5.24
CA ASP A 166 0.74 -23.63 6.20
C ASP A 166 -0.14 -22.44 5.74
N ALA A 167 -0.76 -22.52 4.56
CA ALA A 167 -1.62 -21.48 4.00
C ALA A 167 -3.05 -21.54 4.53
N ASP A 168 -3.67 -20.38 4.73
CA ASP A 168 -5.15 -20.28 4.81
C ASP A 168 -5.75 -20.12 3.40
N GLU A 169 -4.99 -19.52 2.48
CA GLU A 169 -5.39 -19.27 1.10
C GLU A 169 -4.19 -19.41 0.14
N LEU A 170 -4.41 -20.03 -1.01
CA LEU A 170 -3.40 -20.17 -2.06
C LEU A 170 -3.73 -19.23 -3.22
N GLN A 171 -2.77 -18.38 -3.59
CA GLN A 171 -2.91 -17.46 -4.73
C GLN A 171 -2.08 -17.94 -5.93
N ILE A 172 -2.74 -18.25 -7.03
CA ILE A 172 -2.08 -18.49 -8.32
C ILE A 172 -1.83 -17.13 -8.97
N LYS A 173 -0.55 -16.81 -9.23
CA LYS A 173 -0.12 -15.59 -9.92
C LYS A 173 0.39 -15.91 -11.33
#